data_AF-A0A945DI75-F1
#
_entry.id   AF-A0A945DI75-F1
#
_cell.length_a   1.000
_cell.length_b   1.000
_cell.length_c   1.000
_cell.angle_alpha   90.00
_cell.angle_beta   90.00
_cell.angle_gamma   90.00
#
_symmetry.space_group_name_H-M   'P 1'
#
loop_
_entity.id
_entity.type
_entity.pdbx_description
1 polymer ?
#
loop_
_entity_poly.entity_id
_entity_poly.type
_entity_poly.pdbx_seq_one_letter_code
_entity_poly.pdbx_strand_id
1 'polypeptide(L)'
;GIPEDIYMGISNNLVRNNLEKPAVSPVPIGHRYRRHEPEKTALYPLVEQHLSTLTGELTLNHASLPAFVVEEFRKYLRCGRLEHGFLRVKCDGCRHEHLVAFSCKGRGFCPSCGARR
;
A
#
# COMPACT_ATOMS: atom_id res chain seq x y z
N GLY A 1 -20.78 -43.46 -55.75
CA GLY A 1 -19.58 -42.66 -55.97
C GLY A 1 -18.98 -42.33 -54.63
N ILE A 2 -17.71 -42.65 -54.45
CA ILE A 2 -16.79 -42.11 -53.43
C ILE A 2 -15.86 -41.15 -54.23
N PRO A 3 -15.02 -40.28 -53.63
CA PRO A 3 -15.17 -39.20 -52.64
C PRO A 3 -14.64 -37.84 -53.21
N GLU A 4 -14.52 -36.80 -52.39
CA GLU A 4 -13.37 -35.88 -52.15
C GLU A 4 -13.88 -34.93 -51.04
N ASP A 5 -13.16 -34.39 -50.04
CA ASP A 5 -11.73 -34.19 -49.82
C ASP A 5 -11.55 -33.76 -48.32
N ILE A 6 -11.19 -34.70 -47.44
CA ILE A 6 -9.86 -34.89 -46.80
C ILE A 6 -9.58 -33.97 -45.58
N TYR A 7 -9.81 -34.55 -44.39
CA TYR A 7 -9.08 -34.29 -43.16
C TYR A 7 -7.99 -35.38 -43.03
N MET A 8 -6.81 -34.98 -42.53
CA MET A 8 -5.63 -35.77 -42.10
C MET A 8 -4.41 -35.89 -43.04
N GLY A 9 -3.26 -35.49 -42.47
CA GLY A 9 -1.89 -35.85 -42.86
C GLY A 9 -1.07 -34.61 -43.22
N ILE A 10 -0.05 -34.17 -42.46
CA ILE A 10 1.09 -34.95 -42.00
C ILE A 10 1.45 -34.59 -40.55
N SER A 11 1.47 -35.61 -39.69
CA SER A 11 2.29 -35.62 -38.48
C SER A 11 3.73 -35.90 -38.90
N ASN A 12 4.68 -35.08 -38.45
CA ASN A 12 5.99 -35.60 -38.07
C ASN A 12 6.54 -34.77 -36.91
N ASN A 13 6.54 -35.42 -35.74
CA ASN A 13 7.36 -35.09 -34.60
C ASN A 13 8.75 -34.64 -35.03
N LEU A 14 9.13 -33.41 -34.66
CA LEU A 14 10.50 -33.09 -34.32
C LEU A 14 10.49 -31.87 -33.40
N VAL A 15 10.92 -32.15 -32.18
CA VAL A 15 11.45 -31.22 -31.19
C VAL A 15 10.43 -30.46 -30.34
N ARG A 16 10.07 -31.14 -29.23
CA ARG A 16 9.98 -30.51 -27.90
C ARG A 16 11.08 -29.44 -27.77
N ASN A 17 10.76 -28.18 -27.95
CA ASN A 17 11.66 -27.09 -27.59
C ASN A 17 10.85 -26.03 -26.87
N ASN A 18 10.85 -26.16 -25.54
CA ASN A 18 11.24 -25.08 -24.66
C ASN A 18 10.78 -23.69 -25.12
N LEU A 19 9.52 -23.35 -24.83
CA LEU A 19 9.24 -21.97 -24.40
C LEU A 19 9.88 -21.81 -23.02
N GLU A 20 11.22 -21.72 -23.02
CA GLU A 20 11.98 -21.14 -21.93
C GLU A 20 11.33 -19.79 -21.65
N LYS A 21 10.72 -19.69 -20.47
CA LYS A 21 10.36 -18.41 -19.87
C LYS A 21 11.56 -17.49 -20.06
N PRO A 22 11.42 -16.29 -20.65
CA PRO A 22 12.55 -15.39 -20.74
C PRO A 22 13.12 -15.23 -19.34
N ALA A 23 14.42 -15.52 -19.21
CA ALA A 23 15.14 -15.32 -17.97
C ALA A 23 14.89 -13.87 -17.55
N VAL A 24 14.14 -13.69 -16.47
CA VAL A 24 13.91 -12.38 -15.89
C VAL A 24 15.30 -11.86 -15.51
N SER A 25 15.84 -10.95 -16.31
CA SER A 25 17.06 -10.23 -15.96
C SER A 25 16.88 -9.66 -14.55
N PRO A 26 17.86 -9.76 -13.64
CA PRO A 26 17.73 -9.18 -12.32
C PRO A 26 17.50 -7.68 -12.50
N VAL A 27 16.23 -7.27 -12.30
CA VAL A 27 15.85 -5.86 -12.30
C VAL A 27 16.75 -5.23 -11.24
N PRO A 28 17.52 -4.16 -11.57
CA PRO A 28 18.34 -3.49 -10.59
C PRO A 28 17.44 -3.17 -9.40
N ILE A 29 17.92 -3.49 -8.18
CA ILE A 29 17.18 -3.34 -6.92
C ILE A 29 17.02 -1.83 -6.67
N GLY A 30 16.21 -1.17 -7.48
CA GLY A 30 15.81 0.21 -7.34
C GLY A 30 14.89 0.28 -6.13
N HIS A 31 15.38 0.93 -5.08
CA HIS A 31 14.70 1.27 -3.84
C HIS A 31 13.60 0.29 -3.39
N ARG A 32 13.98 -0.66 -2.53
CA ARG A 32 12.99 -1.44 -1.76
C ARG A 32 12.00 -0.47 -1.11
N TYR A 33 10.72 -0.63 -1.42
CA TYR A 33 9.68 0.16 -0.78
C TYR A 33 9.77 -0.04 0.74
N ARG A 34 10.09 1.04 1.45
CA ARG A 34 10.05 1.08 2.91
C ARG A 34 8.77 1.77 3.33
N ARG A 35 7.89 1.02 3.99
CA ARG A 35 6.66 1.57 4.58
C ARG A 35 7.04 2.67 5.58
N HIS A 36 6.25 3.73 5.59
CA HIS A 36 6.31 4.73 6.65
C HIS A 36 5.70 4.16 7.95
N GLU A 37 6.45 4.24 9.05
CA GLU A 37 6.06 3.72 10.38
C GLU A 37 5.83 4.91 11.33
N PRO A 38 4.67 5.58 11.28
CA PRO A 38 4.40 6.76 12.09
C PRO A 38 4.50 6.46 13.59
N GLU A 39 4.17 5.24 14.01
CA GLU A 39 4.34 4.73 15.38
C GLU A 39 5.78 4.80 15.91
N LYS A 40 6.78 4.95 15.02
CA LYS A 40 8.19 5.11 15.39
C LYS A 40 8.68 6.57 15.32
N THR A 41 7.79 7.51 15.02
CA THR A 41 8.12 8.95 14.98
C THR A 41 7.89 9.59 16.35
N ALA A 42 8.57 10.70 16.65
CA ALA A 42 8.41 11.38 17.94
C ALA A 42 7.01 12.00 18.14
N LEU A 43 6.36 12.46 17.07
CA LEU A 43 5.05 13.13 17.16
C LEU A 43 3.91 12.15 17.49
N TYR A 44 4.00 10.92 17.00
CA TYR A 44 2.94 9.93 17.16
C TYR A 44 2.61 9.62 18.64
N PRO A 45 3.57 9.20 19.49
CA PRO A 45 3.27 8.89 20.88
C PRO A 45 2.78 10.12 21.65
N LEU A 46 3.27 11.32 21.33
CA LEU A 46 2.78 12.56 21.95
C LEU A 46 1.30 12.79 21.67
N VAL A 47 0.87 12.67 20.40
CA VAL A 47 -0.54 12.83 20.05
C VAL A 47 -1.39 11.70 20.66
N GLU A 48 -0.91 10.46 20.57
CA GLU A 48 -1.63 9.28 21.08
C GLU A 48 -1.87 9.38 22.59
N GLN A 49 -0.87 9.83 23.35
CA GLN A 49 -0.93 9.94 24.80
C GLN A 49 -1.73 11.15 25.29
N HIS A 50 -1.66 12.28 24.59
CA HIS A 50 -2.16 13.56 25.13
C HIS A 50 -3.48 14.05 24.51
N LEU A 51 -3.93 13.52 23.37
CA LEU A 51 -5.14 14.03 22.72
C LEU A 51 -6.39 13.93 23.61
N SER A 52 -6.59 12.79 24.28
CA SER A 52 -7.73 12.58 25.17
C SER A 52 -7.68 13.52 26.37
N THR A 53 -6.52 13.61 27.03
CA THR A 53 -6.29 14.50 28.18
C THR A 53 -6.56 15.96 27.80
N LEU A 54 -5.99 16.43 26.68
CA LEU A 54 -6.21 17.79 26.19
C LEU A 54 -7.71 18.07 25.97
N THR A 55 -8.44 17.17 25.31
CA THR A 55 -9.88 17.36 25.09
C THR A 55 -10.68 17.33 26.40
N GLY A 56 -10.27 16.52 27.37
CA GLY A 56 -10.88 16.45 28.70
C GLY A 56 -10.66 17.73 29.49
N GLU A 57 -9.43 18.23 29.55
CA GLU A 57 -9.08 19.47 30.23
C GLU A 57 -9.81 20.68 29.64
N LEU A 58 -9.89 20.79 28.32
CA LEU A 58 -10.66 21.86 27.68
C LEU A 58 -12.13 21.80 28.08
N THR A 59 -12.71 20.60 28.07
CA THR A 59 -14.12 20.40 28.46
C THR A 59 -14.37 20.84 29.91
N LEU A 60 -13.46 20.50 30.83
CA LEU A 60 -13.53 20.96 32.23
C LEU A 60 -13.46 22.48 32.36
N ASN A 61 -12.76 23.15 31.44
CA ASN A 61 -12.63 24.60 31.39
C ASN A 61 -13.69 25.28 30.50
N HIS A 62 -14.81 24.60 30.20
CA HIS A 62 -15.88 25.10 29.33
C HIS A 62 -15.43 25.52 27.92
N ALA A 63 -14.35 24.89 27.43
CA ALA A 63 -13.79 25.09 26.11
C ALA A 63 -13.82 23.79 25.29
N SER A 64 -13.67 23.90 23.97
CA SER A 64 -13.51 22.73 23.11
C SER A 64 -12.66 23.06 21.89
N LEU A 65 -12.00 22.03 21.35
CA LEU A 65 -11.42 22.11 20.01
C LEU A 65 -12.54 22.00 18.97
N PRO A 66 -12.46 22.72 17.85
CA PRO A 66 -13.34 22.47 16.72
C PRO A 66 -13.31 21.00 16.32
N ALA A 67 -14.47 20.43 16.00
CA ALA A 67 -14.60 18.99 15.71
C ALA A 67 -13.63 18.50 14.61
N PHE A 68 -13.39 19.33 13.59
CA PHE A 68 -12.47 18.99 12.51
C PHE A 68 -11.01 18.85 13.01
N VAL A 69 -10.59 19.60 14.02
CA VAL A 69 -9.24 19.53 14.58
C VAL A 69 -9.03 18.19 15.27
N VAL A 70 -9.99 17.76 16.10
CA VAL A 70 -9.95 16.46 16.77
C VAL A 70 -9.97 15.33 15.73
N GLU A 71 -10.77 15.45 14.68
CA GLU A 71 -10.81 14.45 13.63
C GLU A 71 -9.49 14.38 12.83
N GLU A 72 -8.80 15.49 12.59
CA GLU A 72 -7.47 15.47 11.97
C GLU A 72 -6.43 14.74 12.83
N PHE A 73 -6.46 14.91 14.16
CA PHE A 73 -5.62 14.11 15.06
C PHE A 73 -5.96 12.62 15.02
N ARG A 74 -7.25 12.26 15.02
CA ARG A 74 -7.68 10.85 14.91
C ARG A 74 -7.28 10.23 13.57
N LYS A 75 -7.44 10.97 12.47
CA LYS A 75 -6.97 10.52 11.14
C LYS A 75 -5.46 10.36 11.10
N TYR A 76 -4.71 11.25 11.74
CA TYR A 76 -3.26 11.12 11.84
C TYR A 76 -2.85 9.85 12.59
N LEU A 77 -3.47 9.56 13.75
CA LEU A 77 -3.19 8.33 14.51
C LEU A 77 -3.48 7.06 13.71
N ARG A 78 -4.43 7.11 12.76
CA ARG A 78 -4.69 6.00 11.84
C ARG A 78 -3.77 5.95 10.62
N CYS A 79 -3.14 7.05 10.26
CA CYS A 79 -2.40 7.21 9.01
C CYS A 79 -1.23 6.22 8.97
N GLY A 80 -1.06 5.51 7.85
CA GLY A 80 0.12 4.68 7.61
C GLY A 80 0.18 3.38 8.41
N ARG A 81 -0.79 3.10 9.30
CA ARG A 81 -0.91 1.90 10.14
C ARG A 81 -1.62 0.76 9.40
N LEU A 82 -1.06 -0.44 9.40
CA LEU A 82 -1.61 -1.57 8.64
C LEU A 82 -2.91 -2.11 9.24
N GLU A 83 -3.06 -2.03 10.56
CA GLU A 83 -4.30 -2.39 11.27
C GLU A 83 -5.50 -1.50 10.92
N HIS A 84 -5.25 -0.34 10.30
CA HIS A 84 -6.29 0.58 9.84
C HIS A 84 -6.55 0.48 8.33
N GLY A 85 -5.97 -0.52 7.66
CA GLY A 85 -6.22 -0.84 6.27
C GLY A 85 -5.02 -0.62 5.36
N PHE A 86 -4.95 -1.44 4.31
CA PHE A 86 -3.87 -1.43 3.34
C PHE A 86 -4.30 -1.99 1.99
N LEU A 87 -3.53 -1.67 0.94
CA LEU A 87 -3.56 -2.33 -0.35
C LEU A 87 -2.40 -3.33 -0.45
N ARG A 88 -2.69 -4.57 -0.86
CA ARG A 88 -1.65 -5.55 -1.21
C ARG A 88 -1.36 -5.42 -2.71
N VAL A 89 -0.15 -4.99 -3.04
CA VAL A 89 0.32 -4.87 -4.42
C VAL A 89 1.21 -6.06 -4.72
N LYS A 90 0.90 -6.80 -5.78
CA LYS A 90 1.69 -7.94 -6.26
C LYS A 90 2.16 -7.65 -7.68
N CYS A 91 3.44 -7.86 -7.94
CA CYS A 91 3.97 -7.82 -9.30
C CYS A 91 3.78 -9.19 -9.97
N ASP A 92 3.14 -9.22 -11.14
CA ASP A 92 2.90 -10.49 -11.85
C ASP A 92 4.19 -11.12 -12.42
N GLY A 93 5.18 -10.28 -12.76
CA GLY A 93 6.47 -10.75 -13.28
C GLY A 93 7.37 -11.39 -12.21
N CYS A 94 7.72 -10.62 -11.17
CA CYS A 94 8.67 -11.08 -10.14
C CYS A 94 7.99 -11.74 -8.92
N ARG A 95 6.65 -11.73 -8.86
CA ARG A 95 5.84 -12.23 -7.72
C ARG A 95 6.11 -11.55 -6.38
N HIS A 96 6.86 -10.45 -6.37
CA HIS A 96 7.11 -9.69 -5.15
C HIS A 96 5.84 -8.98 -4.70
N GLU A 97 5.68 -8.86 -3.38
CA GLU A 97 4.48 -8.29 -2.77
C GLU A 97 4.84 -7.21 -1.75
N HIS A 98 4.03 -6.15 -1.74
CA HIS A 98 4.15 -5.05 -0.79
C HIS A 98 2.78 -4.67 -0.23
N LEU A 99 2.77 -4.30 1.06
CA LEU A 99 1.61 -3.72 1.71
C LEU A 99 1.75 -2.20 1.73
N VAL A 100 0.77 -1.51 1.13
CA VAL A 100 0.69 -0.06 1.11
C VAL A 100 -0.41 0.36 2.08
N ALA A 101 -0.02 0.85 3.25
CA ALA A 101 -0.97 1.36 4.24
C ALA A 101 -1.74 2.58 3.71
N PHE A 102 -2.97 2.76 4.16
CA PHE A 102 -3.77 3.92 3.80
C PHE A 102 -3.22 5.21 4.41
N SER A 103 -3.35 6.31 3.68
CA SER A 103 -2.96 7.65 4.12
C SER A 103 -4.18 8.41 4.63
N CYS A 104 -3.97 9.32 5.59
CA CYS A 104 -5.04 10.21 6.05
C CYS A 104 -5.47 11.24 4.99
N LYS A 105 -4.66 11.44 3.95
CA LYS A 105 -4.86 12.43 2.88
C LYS A 105 -4.92 13.88 3.39
N GLY A 106 -4.53 14.11 4.64
CA GLY A 106 -4.49 15.43 5.26
C GLY A 106 -3.32 16.26 4.72
N ARG A 107 -3.50 17.59 4.72
CA ARG A 107 -2.47 18.57 4.29
C ARG A 107 -1.87 19.37 5.45
N GLY A 108 -2.21 19.01 6.69
CA GLY A 108 -1.73 19.66 7.89
C GLY A 108 -0.42 19.05 8.40
N PHE A 109 -0.41 18.70 9.68
CA PHE A 109 0.79 18.32 10.42
C PHE A 109 1.29 16.89 10.17
N CYS A 110 0.51 16.03 9.50
CA CYS A 110 0.91 14.64 9.25
C CYS A 110 2.17 14.59 8.38
N PRO A 111 3.34 14.15 8.89
CA PRO A 111 4.59 14.21 8.13
C PRO A 111 4.57 13.35 6.86
N SER A 112 3.79 12.25 6.87
CA SER A 112 3.67 11.32 5.75
C SER A 112 2.80 11.87 4.60
N CYS A 113 1.89 12.80 4.88
CA CYS A 113 0.91 13.32 3.92
C CYS A 113 1.14 14.79 3.56
N GLY A 114 1.55 15.63 4.51
CA GLY A 114 1.78 17.06 4.32
C GLY A 114 3.10 17.42 3.64
N ALA A 115 4.03 16.46 3.50
CA ALA A 115 5.36 16.68 2.93
C ALA A 115 5.43 16.61 1.39
N ARG A 116 4.37 16.16 0.70
CA ARG A 116 4.30 16.24 -0.78
C ARG A 116 3.81 17.65 -1.15
N ARG A 117 4.75 18.55 -1.40
CA ARG A 117 4.51 19.81 -2.11
C ARG A 117 4.79 19.63 -3.58
#